data_AF-A0A847W0K7-F1
#
_entry.id   AF-A0A847W0K7-F1
#
_cell.length_a   1.000
_cell.length_b   1.000
_cell.length_c   1.000
_cell.angle_alpha   90.00
_cell.angle_beta   90.00
_cell.angle_gamma   90.00
#
_symmetry.space_group_name_H-M   'P 1'
#
loop_
_entity.id
_entity.type
_entity.pdbx_description
1 polymer ?
#
loop_
_entity_poly.entity_id
_entity_poly.type
_entity_poly.pdbx_seq_one_letter_code
_entity_poly.pdbx_strand_id
1 'polypeptide(L)'
;MVSRDIKKYFADYGKIEFFDLLSFAIADNEGQLEGMKYPKELYRKIKNTAHEIIEDKQYYKIEDLSINGKELVKMGYTGKDIGEVLRKLHEAVLDGTVKNEKECLTKYLNQIKTGS
;
A
#
# COMPACT_ATOMS: atom_id res chain seq x y z
N MET A 1 -0.47 -11.97 0.25
CA MET A 1 0.81 -11.53 0.85
C MET A 1 1.57 -10.60 -0.09
N VAL A 2 1.96 -11.05 -1.30
CA VAL A 2 2.75 -10.25 -2.27
C VAL A 2 2.17 -8.87 -2.63
N SER A 3 0.85 -8.75 -2.80
CA SER A 3 0.26 -7.48 -3.26
C SER A 3 0.40 -6.33 -2.27
N ARG A 4 0.35 -6.60 -0.96
CA ARG A 4 0.48 -5.57 0.09
C ARG A 4 1.87 -4.94 0.07
N ASP A 5 2.91 -5.77 0.01
CA ASP A 5 4.28 -5.29 0.08
C ASP A 5 4.64 -4.47 -1.17
N ILE A 6 4.13 -4.86 -2.34
CA ILE A 6 4.26 -4.07 -3.58
C ILE A 6 3.52 -2.73 -3.46
N LYS A 7 2.28 -2.73 -2.95
CA LYS A 7 1.53 -1.48 -2.71
C LYS A 7 2.26 -0.54 -1.76
N LYS A 8 2.81 -1.09 -0.66
CA LYS A 8 3.60 -0.32 0.30
C LYS A 8 4.87 0.24 -0.35
N TYR A 9 5.58 -0.56 -1.14
CA TYR A 9 6.75 -0.07 -1.88
C TYR A 9 6.39 1.05 -2.86
N PHE A 10 5.28 0.93 -3.60
CA PHE A 10 4.80 1.99 -4.48
C PHE A 10 4.45 3.27 -3.74
N ALA A 11 3.93 3.17 -2.51
CA ALA A 11 3.61 4.32 -1.66
C ALA A 11 4.87 5.03 -1.16
N ASP A 12 5.86 4.25 -0.70
CA ASP A 12 7.06 4.77 -0.05
C ASP A 12 8.11 5.27 -1.06
N TYR A 13 8.25 4.59 -2.21
CA TYR A 13 9.38 4.79 -3.13
C TYR A 13 8.97 5.07 -4.58
N GLY A 14 7.80 4.62 -5.02
CA GLY A 14 7.32 4.83 -6.39
C GLY A 14 7.44 3.58 -7.30
N LYS A 15 6.84 3.70 -8.49
CA LYS A 15 6.72 2.59 -9.46
C LYS A 15 7.98 2.37 -10.27
N ILE A 16 8.66 3.46 -10.65
CA ILE A 16 9.85 3.40 -11.52
C ILE A 16 10.96 2.68 -10.76
N GLU A 17 11.21 3.13 -9.54
CA GLU A 17 12.16 2.58 -8.58
C GLU A 17 11.91 1.09 -8.31
N PHE A 18 10.63 0.70 -8.18
CA PHE A 18 10.25 -0.69 -8.01
C PHE A 18 10.65 -1.56 -9.21
N PHE A 19 10.33 -1.14 -10.44
CA PHE A 19 10.64 -1.93 -11.64
C PHE A 19 12.13 -1.95 -11.96
N ASP A 20 12.85 -0.86 -11.68
CA ASP A 20 14.30 -0.81 -11.81
C ASP A 20 14.97 -1.79 -10.83
N LEU A 21 14.55 -1.78 -9.56
CA LEU A 21 15.08 -2.72 -8.56
C LEU A 21 14.71 -4.18 -8.88
N LEU A 22 13.49 -4.42 -9.35
CA LEU A 22 13.07 -5.76 -9.78
C LEU A 22 13.90 -6.26 -10.96
N SER A 23 14.19 -5.39 -11.93
CA SER A 23 15.01 -5.72 -13.10
C SER A 23 16.45 -6.02 -12.69
N PHE A 24 17.00 -5.23 -11.77
CA PHE A 24 18.32 -5.47 -11.19
C PHE A 24 18.37 -6.82 -10.44
N ALA A 25 17.36 -7.12 -9.62
CA ALA A 25 17.28 -8.38 -8.88
C ALA A 25 17.19 -9.61 -9.81
N ILE A 26 16.51 -9.49 -10.95
CA ILE A 26 16.45 -10.55 -11.96
C ILE A 26 17.84 -10.76 -12.58
N ALA A 27 18.52 -9.68 -12.98
CA ALA A 27 19.84 -9.74 -13.60
C ALA A 27 20.89 -10.34 -12.65
N ASP A 28 20.89 -9.94 -11.38
CA ASP A 28 21.75 -10.52 -10.35
C ASP A 28 21.50 -12.02 -10.22
N ASN A 29 20.23 -12.43 -10.09
CA ASN A 29 19.85 -13.83 -9.98
C ASN A 29 20.23 -14.67 -11.21
N GLU A 30 20.20 -14.09 -12.42
CA GLU A 30 20.65 -14.78 -13.63
C GLU A 30 22.17 -15.01 -13.64
N GLY A 31 22.94 -14.09 -13.05
CA GLY A 31 24.38 -14.19 -12.87
C GLY A 31 24.84 -15.10 -11.73
N GLN A 32 23.94 -15.53 -10.85
CA GLN A 32 24.26 -16.43 -9.74
C GLN A 32 24.53 -17.88 -10.19
N LEU A 33 25.13 -18.67 -9.31
CA LEU A 33 25.29 -20.12 -9.50
C LEU A 33 23.92 -20.82 -9.43
N GLU A 34 23.72 -21.89 -10.21
CA GLU A 34 22.41 -22.58 -10.32
C GLU A 34 21.79 -22.97 -8.97
N GLY A 35 22.59 -23.38 -7.97
CA GLY A 35 22.10 -23.74 -6.64
C GLY A 35 21.71 -22.57 -5.74
N MET A 36 21.96 -21.33 -6.16
CA MET A 36 21.63 -20.11 -5.41
C MET A 36 20.48 -19.32 -6.07
N LYS A 37 20.10 -19.67 -7.30
CA LYS A 37 19.06 -18.97 -8.04
C LYS A 37 17.70 -19.13 -7.40
N TYR A 38 17.00 -18.01 -7.23
CA TYR A 38 15.56 -18.00 -7.02
C TYR A 38 14.81 -18.44 -8.29
N PRO A 39 13.64 -19.07 -8.16
CA PRO A 39 12.83 -19.50 -9.30
C PRO A 39 12.37 -18.32 -10.16
N LYS A 40 12.48 -18.43 -11.49
CA LYS A 40 12.00 -17.40 -12.44
C LYS A 40 10.51 -17.06 -12.27
N GLU A 41 9.71 -18.04 -11.86
CA GLU A 41 8.27 -17.85 -11.60
C GLU A 41 7.98 -16.89 -10.43
N LEU A 42 8.89 -16.77 -9.46
CA LEU A 42 8.77 -15.79 -8.37
C LEU A 42 8.78 -14.36 -8.93
N TYR A 43 9.79 -14.04 -9.75
CA TYR A 43 9.91 -12.72 -10.36
C TYR A 43 8.76 -12.41 -11.31
N ARG A 44 8.31 -13.40 -12.10
CA ARG A 44 7.11 -13.26 -12.95
C ARG A 44 5.88 -12.91 -12.12
N LYS A 45 5.65 -13.61 -11.01
CA LYS A 45 4.51 -13.35 -10.13
C LYS A 45 4.57 -11.94 -9.53
N ILE A 46 5.74 -11.50 -9.07
CA ILE A 46 5.94 -10.14 -8.52
C ILE A 46 5.63 -9.09 -9.60
N LYS A 47 6.20 -9.26 -10.80
CA LYS A 47 5.98 -8.35 -11.93
C LYS A 47 4.51 -8.27 -12.33
N ASN A 48 3.83 -9.41 -12.48
CA ASN A 48 2.42 -9.45 -12.86
C ASN A 48 1.54 -8.80 -11.79
N THR A 49 1.77 -9.11 -10.51
CA THR A 49 1.02 -8.49 -9.40
C THR A 49 1.19 -6.96 -9.41
N ALA A 50 2.40 -6.47 -9.69
CA ALA A 50 2.67 -5.04 -9.81
C ALA A 50 1.92 -4.39 -10.98
N HIS A 51 1.85 -5.06 -12.13
CA HIS A 51 1.05 -4.60 -13.27
C HIS A 51 -0.44 -4.59 -12.96
N GLU A 52 -1.00 -5.66 -12.37
CA GLU A 52 -2.40 -5.74 -11.95
C GLU A 52 -2.77 -4.58 -11.02
N ILE A 53 -1.93 -4.26 -10.03
CA ILE A 53 -2.14 -3.11 -9.13
C ILE A 53 -2.26 -1.79 -9.92
N ILE A 54 -1.45 -1.62 -10.97
CA ILE A 54 -1.42 -0.40 -11.79
C ILE A 54 -2.62 -0.35 -12.74
N GLU A 55 -2.92 -1.45 -13.44
CA GLU A 55 -3.97 -1.56 -14.45
C GLU A 55 -5.36 -1.40 -13.81
N ASP A 56 -5.59 -2.08 -12.68
CA ASP A 56 -6.83 -1.99 -11.92
C ASP A 56 -6.95 -0.67 -11.13
N LYS A 57 -5.92 0.19 -11.17
CA LYS A 57 -5.83 1.42 -10.37
C LYS A 57 -6.10 1.17 -8.88
N GLN A 58 -5.55 0.06 -8.36
CA GLN A 58 -5.80 -0.30 -6.98
C GLN A 58 -5.25 0.78 -6.05
N TYR A 59 -5.93 0.98 -4.94
CA TYR A 59 -5.48 1.92 -3.92
C TYR A 59 -4.12 1.49 -3.33
N TYR A 60 -3.20 2.45 -3.22
CA TYR A 60 -1.96 2.30 -2.46
C TYR A 60 -1.35 3.62 -1.97
N LYS A 61 -1.90 4.79 -2.31
CA LYS A 61 -1.38 6.09 -1.88
C LYS A 61 -2.23 6.70 -0.78
N ILE A 62 -1.59 7.31 0.21
CA ILE A 62 -2.31 8.00 1.29
C ILE A 62 -3.13 9.19 0.77
N GLU A 63 -2.66 9.86 -0.29
CA GLU A 63 -3.36 10.99 -0.92
C GLU A 63 -4.67 10.58 -1.59
N ASP A 64 -4.79 9.31 -1.97
CA ASP A 64 -5.98 8.74 -2.62
C ASP A 64 -7.02 8.24 -1.60
N LEU A 65 -6.86 8.54 -0.30
CA LEU A 65 -7.87 8.20 0.71
C LEU A 65 -9.19 8.90 0.39
N SER A 66 -10.29 8.14 0.48
CA SER A 66 -11.65 8.65 0.30
C SER A 66 -12.11 9.62 1.41
N ILE A 67 -11.26 9.86 2.41
CA ILE A 67 -11.44 10.87 3.46
C ILE A 67 -10.20 11.76 3.52
N ASN A 68 -10.41 13.06 3.75
CA ASN A 68 -9.35 14.06 3.81
C ASN A 68 -9.35 14.78 5.16
N GLY A 69 -8.34 15.62 5.39
CA GLY A 69 -8.20 16.38 6.63
C GLY A 69 -9.40 17.26 6.97
N LYS A 70 -10.10 17.84 6.00
CA LYS A 70 -11.28 18.69 6.26
C LYS A 70 -12.42 17.89 6.89
N GLU A 71 -12.63 16.67 6.42
CA GLU A 71 -13.63 15.77 6.98
C GLU A 71 -13.25 15.32 8.40
N LEU A 72 -11.96 15.03 8.63
CA LEU A 72 -11.46 14.70 9.96
C LEU A 72 -11.62 15.87 10.95
N VAL A 73 -11.42 17.12 10.51
CA VAL A 73 -11.69 18.31 11.32
C VAL A 73 -13.15 18.39 11.74
N LYS A 74 -14.10 18.12 10.82
CA LYS A 74 -15.54 18.07 11.16
C LYS A 74 -15.87 16.96 12.15
N MET A 75 -15.09 15.89 12.18
CA MET A 75 -15.21 14.79 13.14
C MET A 75 -14.49 15.09 14.47
N GLY A 76 -13.93 16.28 14.66
CA GLY A 76 -13.29 16.72 15.90
C GLY A 76 -11.81 16.37 16.05
N TYR A 77 -11.14 15.93 14.98
CA TYR A 77 -9.68 15.73 15.00
C TYR A 77 -8.94 17.06 14.73
N THR A 78 -7.79 17.27 15.38
CA THR A 78 -7.06 18.54 15.29
C THR A 78 -5.55 18.38 15.16
N GLY A 79 -4.89 19.29 14.45
CA GLY A 79 -3.43 19.40 14.44
C GLY A 79 -2.72 18.11 14.03
N LYS A 80 -1.77 17.68 14.87
CA LYS A 80 -0.92 16.49 14.64
C LYS A 80 -1.73 15.19 14.51
N ASP A 81 -2.86 15.10 15.20
CA ASP A 81 -3.70 13.89 15.24
C ASP A 81 -4.29 13.57 13.86
N ILE A 82 -4.52 14.58 13.02
CA ILE A 82 -5.06 14.37 11.66
C ILE A 82 -4.11 13.52 10.83
N GLY A 83 -2.81 13.83 10.84
CA GLY A 83 -1.81 13.07 10.10
C GLY A 83 -1.66 11.63 10.62
N GLU A 84 -1.72 11.46 11.94
CA GLU A 84 -1.67 10.14 12.57
C GLU A 84 -2.89 9.29 12.21
N VAL A 85 -4.08 9.89 12.19
CA VAL A 85 -5.33 9.23 11.80
C VAL A 85 -5.32 8.85 10.33
N LEU A 86 -4.90 9.75 9.43
CA LEU A 86 -4.79 9.45 8.00
C LEU A 86 -3.83 8.27 7.77
N ARG A 87 -2.69 8.24 8.47
CA ARG A 87 -1.73 7.14 8.38
C ARG A 87 -2.31 5.82 8.92
N LYS A 88 -3.06 5.84 10.03
CA LYS A 88 -3.75 4.64 10.54
C LYS A 88 -4.79 4.11 9.56
N LEU A 89 -5.58 5.00 8.94
CA LEU A 89 -6.54 4.59 7.90
C LEU A 89 -5.83 4.03 6.69
N HIS A 90 -4.75 4.66 6.25
CA HIS A 90 -3.95 4.20 5.12
C HIS A 90 -3.43 2.77 5.33
N GLU A 91 -2.81 2.48 6.48
CA GLU A 91 -2.35 1.12 6.81
C GLU A 91 -3.53 0.13 6.89
N ALA A 92 -4.65 0.51 7.53
CA ALA A 92 -5.83 -0.35 7.60
C ALA A 92 -6.43 -0.69 6.22
N VAL A 93 -6.37 0.24 5.27
CA VAL A 93 -6.80 -0.01 3.89
C VAL A 93 -5.79 -0.87 3.14
N LEU A 94 -4.49 -0.63 3.30
CA LEU A 94 -3.44 -1.47 2.71
C LEU A 94 -3.50 -2.92 3.21
N ASP A 95 -3.86 -3.11 4.49
CA ASP A 95 -4.03 -4.42 5.12
C ASP A 95 -5.33 -5.13 4.68
N GLY A 96 -6.23 -4.42 3.99
CA GLY A 96 -7.55 -4.94 3.63
C GLY A 96 -8.53 -5.01 4.81
N THR A 97 -8.16 -4.46 5.97
CA THR A 97 -9.00 -4.38 7.17
C THR A 97 -10.24 -3.51 6.94
N VAL A 98 -10.10 -2.45 6.14
CA VAL A 98 -11.20 -1.55 5.78
C VAL A 98 -11.11 -1.18 4.31
N LYS A 99 -12.27 -1.03 3.63
CA LYS A 99 -12.31 -0.53 2.26
C LYS A 99 -12.04 0.97 2.22
N ASN A 100 -11.42 1.45 1.14
CA ASN A 100 -11.25 2.89 0.86
C ASN A 100 -12.56 3.55 0.41
N GLU A 101 -13.63 3.37 1.18
CA GLU A 101 -14.94 3.96 0.93
C GLU A 101 -15.26 4.86 2.13
N LYS A 102 -15.75 6.07 1.87
CA LYS A 102 -15.95 7.09 2.91
C LYS A 102 -16.74 6.55 4.12
N GLU A 103 -17.83 5.84 3.86
CA GLU A 103 -18.68 5.25 4.91
C GLU A 103 -17.94 4.18 5.74
N CYS A 104 -17.16 3.32 5.09
CA CYS A 104 -16.35 2.31 5.76
C CYS A 104 -15.29 2.95 6.66
N LEU A 105 -14.57 3.95 6.14
CA LEU A 105 -13.55 4.68 6.89
C LEU A 105 -14.15 5.43 8.09
N THR A 106 -15.28 6.12 7.91
CA THR A 106 -15.98 6.81 9.00
C THR A 106 -16.45 5.84 10.09
N LYS A 107 -17.01 4.69 9.72
CA LYS A 107 -17.42 3.65 10.68
C LYS A 107 -16.22 3.11 11.46
N TYR A 108 -15.13 2.82 10.77
CA TYR A 108 -13.89 2.33 11.39
C TYR A 108 -13.30 3.33 12.39
N LEU A 109 -13.28 4.63 12.04
CA LEU A 109 -12.84 5.68 12.98
C LEU A 109 -13.70 5.77 14.23
N ASN A 110 -15.02 5.65 14.09
CA ASN A 110 -15.93 5.69 15.23
C ASN A 110 -15.71 4.50 16.18
N GLN A 111 -15.44 3.31 15.64
CA GLN A 111 -15.10 2.12 16.43
C GLN A 111 -13.80 2.31 17.22
N ILE A 112 -12.77 2.89 16.60
CA ILE A 112 -11.49 3.16 17.29
C ILE A 112 -11.67 4.20 18.40
N LYS A 113 -12.51 5.22 18.18
CA LYS A 113 -12.81 6.25 19.18
C LYS A 113 -13.55 5.73 20.42
N THR A 114 -14.40 4.70 20.28
CA THR A 114 -15.19 4.17 21.41
C THR A 114 -14.44 3.11 22.22
N GLY A 115 -13.28 2.65 21.75
CA GLY A 115 -12.44 1.64 22.41
C GLY A 115 -11.21 2.20 23.13
N SER A 116 -11.10 3.52 23.32
CA SER A 116 -10.09 4.22 24.12
C SER A 116 -10.77 5.06 25.20
#